data_AF-A0A8T6ZU45-F1
#
_entry.id   AF-A0A8T6ZU45-F1
#
_cell.length_a   1.000
_cell.length_b   1.000
_cell.length_c   1.000
_cell.angle_alpha   90.00
_cell.angle_beta   90.00
_cell.angle_gamma   90.00
#
_symmetry.space_group_name_H-M   'P 1'
#
loop_
_entity.id
_entity.type
_entity.pdbx_description
1 polymer ?
#
loop_
_entity_poly.entity_id
_entity_poly.type
_entity_poly.pdbx_seq_one_letter_code
_entity_poly.pdbx_strand_id
1 'polypeptide(L)'
;ALESAARGGELAPFSGETELFISPGFEFRVVDALVTNFHLPRSSLLMLVAAFAGLQCIMSAYRHAVQERYRFFSYGDAMLIRPGAESAEAAHAV
;
A
#
# COMPACT_ATOMS: atom_id res chain seq x y z
N ALA A 1 -7.64 -7.22 6.02
CA ALA A 1 -9.09 -7.37 6.24
C ALA A 1 -9.85 -7.29 4.92
N LEU A 2 -9.95 -6.13 4.25
CA LEU A 2 -10.66 -5.98 2.98
C LEU A 2 -10.19 -6.96 1.90
N GLU A 3 -8.88 -6.98 1.62
CA GLU A 3 -8.30 -7.92 0.63
C GLU A 3 -8.49 -9.40 1.02
N SER A 4 -8.65 -9.69 2.30
CA SER A 4 -8.95 -11.05 2.78
C SER A 4 -10.42 -11.41 2.54
N ALA A 5 -11.32 -10.46 2.79
CA ALA A 5 -12.75 -10.59 2.56
C ALA A 5 -13.12 -10.69 1.06
N ALA A 6 -12.23 -10.25 0.16
CA ALA A 6 -12.42 -10.31 -1.29
C ALA A 6 -11.63 -11.42 -1.99
N ARG A 7 -11.09 -12.40 -1.24
CA ARG A 7 -10.38 -13.56 -1.82
C ARG A 7 -11.25 -14.36 -2.82
N GLY A 8 -12.57 -14.37 -2.62
CA GLY A 8 -13.53 -15.03 -3.51
C GLY A 8 -13.78 -14.33 -4.85
N GLY A 9 -13.15 -13.18 -5.11
CA GLY A 9 -13.30 -12.39 -6.34
C GLY A 9 -14.12 -11.12 -6.14
N GLU A 10 -15.08 -11.15 -5.23
CA GLU A 10 -15.88 -9.99 -4.83
C GLU A 10 -15.83 -9.79 -3.31
N LEU A 11 -16.02 -8.55 -2.86
CA LEU A 11 -16.07 -8.23 -1.44
C LEU A 11 -17.38 -8.76 -0.82
N ALA A 12 -17.27 -9.61 0.19
CA ALA A 12 -18.42 -10.15 0.92
C ALA A 12 -18.30 -9.90 2.43
N PRO A 13 -19.40 -9.97 3.21
CA PRO A 13 -19.34 -9.98 4.66
C PRO A 13 -18.37 -11.06 5.16
N PHE A 14 -17.43 -10.66 6.01
CA PHE A 14 -16.36 -11.54 6.49
C PHE A 14 -16.17 -11.35 7.99
N SER A 15 -16.07 -12.47 8.72
CA SER A 15 -15.69 -12.52 10.13
C SER A 15 -14.71 -13.66 10.33
N GLY A 16 -13.54 -13.34 10.87
CA GLY A 16 -12.45 -14.28 11.07
C GLY A 16 -11.11 -13.59 11.10
N GLU A 17 -10.05 -14.38 11.26
CA GLU A 17 -8.68 -13.90 11.21
C GLU A 17 -8.15 -13.87 9.78
N THR A 18 -7.05 -13.15 9.58
CA THR A 18 -6.35 -13.14 8.30
C THR A 18 -4.90 -13.52 8.49
N GLU A 19 -4.47 -14.52 7.74
CA GLU A 19 -3.06 -14.89 7.58
C GLU A 19 -2.47 -14.29 6.29
N LEU A 20 -3.16 -13.32 5.67
CA LEU A 20 -2.73 -12.72 4.42
C LEU A 20 -1.44 -11.92 4.62
N PHE A 21 -0.38 -12.37 3.97
CA PHE A 21 0.87 -11.63 3.86
C PHE A 21 0.96 -10.94 2.49
N ILE A 22 1.00 -9.60 2.50
CA ILE A 22 1.08 -8.78 1.29
C ILE A 22 2.54 -8.42 1.02
N SER A 23 3.04 -8.81 -0.15
CA SER A 23 4.40 -8.53 -0.62
C SER A 23 4.38 -7.98 -2.05
N PRO A 24 5.47 -7.36 -2.54
CA PRO A 24 5.55 -6.92 -3.93
C PRO A 24 5.12 -7.98 -4.93
N GLY A 25 4.29 -7.59 -5.90
CA GLY A 25 3.59 -8.50 -6.83
C GLY A 25 2.19 -8.94 -6.38
N PHE A 26 1.74 -8.53 -5.19
CA PHE A 26 0.35 -8.74 -4.76
C PHE A 26 -0.62 -7.85 -5.54
N GLU A 27 -1.67 -8.46 -6.09
CA GLU A 27 -2.76 -7.75 -6.78
C GLU A 27 -3.83 -7.33 -5.77
N PHE A 28 -3.98 -6.02 -5.58
CA PHE A 28 -5.06 -5.45 -4.76
C PHE A 28 -6.37 -5.47 -5.54
N ARG A 29 -7.44 -5.96 -4.91
CA ARG A 29 -8.75 -6.12 -5.56
C ARG A 29 -9.77 -5.07 -5.16
N VAL A 30 -9.64 -4.55 -3.94
CA VAL A 30 -10.68 -3.68 -3.35
C VAL A 30 -10.12 -2.34 -2.91
N VAL A 31 -8.85 -2.30 -2.48
CA VAL A 31 -8.26 -1.07 -1.97
C VAL A 31 -7.77 -0.20 -3.14
N ASP A 32 -8.43 0.93 -3.37
CA ASP A 32 -8.04 1.90 -4.42
C ASP A 32 -7.04 2.96 -3.94
N ALA A 33 -6.95 3.18 -2.63
CA ALA A 33 -6.01 4.13 -2.03
C ALA A 33 -5.70 3.72 -0.59
N LEU A 34 -4.51 4.11 -0.11
CA LEU A 34 -4.05 3.81 1.23
C LEU A 34 -3.66 5.09 1.98
N VAL A 35 -4.20 5.27 3.17
CA VAL A 35 -3.69 6.22 4.16
C VAL A 35 -2.97 5.44 5.24
N THR A 36 -1.69 5.74 5.47
CA THR A 36 -0.86 4.99 6.42
C THR A 36 0.31 5.82 6.91
N ASN A 37 0.87 5.48 8.05
CA ASN A 37 2.09 6.08 8.60
C ASN A 37 3.34 5.74 7.78
N PHE A 38 4.45 6.43 8.07
CA PHE A 38 5.79 6.02 7.64
C PHE A 38 6.35 4.89 8.52
N HIS A 39 6.68 3.77 7.90
CA HIS A 39 7.15 2.53 8.53
C HIS A 39 8.66 2.38 8.50
N LEU A 40 9.24 1.61 9.43
CA LEU A 40 10.68 1.39 9.47
C LEU A 40 11.20 0.55 8.28
N PRO A 41 12.49 0.72 7.92
CA PRO A 41 13.18 -0.17 6.99
C PRO A 41 13.08 -1.63 7.40
N ARG A 42 12.91 -2.54 6.42
CA ARG A 42 12.82 -3.99 6.63
C ARG A 42 11.62 -4.45 7.49
N SER A 43 10.51 -3.70 7.45
CA SER A 43 9.24 -4.11 8.08
C SER A 43 8.29 -4.75 7.07
N SER A 44 7.38 -5.60 7.55
CA SER A 44 6.28 -6.15 6.73
C SER A 44 5.34 -5.04 6.22
N LEU A 45 5.14 -3.97 6.99
CA LEU A 45 4.36 -2.81 6.55
C LEU A 45 5.04 -2.05 5.41
N LEU A 46 6.38 -1.97 5.41
CA LEU A 46 7.11 -1.43 4.27
C LEU A 46 6.91 -2.29 3.01
N MET A 47 6.86 -3.62 3.16
CA MET A 47 6.55 -4.53 2.05
C MET A 47 5.13 -4.31 1.51
N LEU A 48 4.14 -4.10 2.40
CA LEU A 48 2.76 -3.80 2.00
C LEU A 48 2.68 -2.52 1.17
N VAL A 49 3.26 -1.41 1.65
CA VAL A 49 3.19 -0.15 0.90
C VAL A 49 4.00 -0.21 -0.41
N ALA A 50 5.09 -0.98 -0.44
CA ALA A 50 5.86 -1.23 -1.66
C ALA A 50 5.10 -2.12 -2.66
N ALA A 51 4.28 -3.05 -2.17
CA ALA A 51 3.37 -3.82 -3.03
C ALA A 51 2.30 -2.93 -3.67
N PHE A 52 1.80 -1.95 -2.91
CA PHE A 52 0.74 -1.06 -3.38
C PHE A 52 1.22 0.02 -4.36
N ALA A 53 2.36 0.66 -4.08
CA ALA A 53 2.83 1.83 -4.86
C ALA A 53 4.07 1.56 -5.71
N GLY A 54 4.67 0.38 -5.60
CA GLY A 54 5.98 0.07 -6.16
C GLY A 54 7.14 0.59 -5.31
N LEU A 55 8.24 -0.16 -5.31
CA LEU A 55 9.40 0.11 -4.46
C LEU A 55 10.06 1.47 -4.74
N GLN A 56 10.18 1.86 -6.01
CA GLN A 56 10.83 3.12 -6.40
C GLN A 56 10.05 4.34 -5.90
N CYS A 57 8.71 4.31 -6.03
CA CYS A 57 7.84 5.37 -5.54
C CYS A 57 7.99 5.55 -4.03
N ILE A 58 7.87 4.45 -3.27
CA ILE A 58 8.02 4.48 -1.81
C ILE A 58 9.40 4.97 -1.39
N MET A 59 10.47 4.49 -2.01
CA MET A 59 11.84 4.94 -1.66
C MET A 59 12.05 6.42 -1.96
N SER A 60 11.44 6.95 -3.03
CA SER A 60 11.47 8.38 -3.33
C SER A 60 10.73 9.20 -2.27
N ALA A 61 9.52 8.78 -1.90
CA ALA A 61 8.72 9.43 -0.86
C ALA A 61 9.44 9.44 0.50
N TYR A 62 10.11 8.34 0.86
CA TYR A 62 10.91 8.25 2.09
C TYR A 62 12.11 9.18 2.11
N ARG A 63 12.85 9.30 0.99
CA ARG A 63 13.96 10.26 0.89
C ARG A 63 13.48 11.69 1.11
N HIS A 64 12.36 12.06 0.47
CA HIS A 64 11.75 13.37 0.65
C HIS A 64 11.32 13.59 2.12
N ALA A 65 10.62 12.63 2.72
CA ALA A 65 10.17 12.72 4.11
C ALA A 65 11.33 12.89 5.10
N VAL A 66 12.47 12.21 4.87
CA VAL A 66 13.68 12.39 5.69
C VAL A 66 14.28 13.78 5.50
N GLN A 67 14.37 14.28 4.27
CA GLN A 67 14.89 15.62 3.96
C GLN A 67 14.05 16.72 4.62
N GLU A 68 12.73 16.59 4.56
CA GLU A 68 11.76 17.52 5.13
C GLU A 68 11.46 17.27 6.62
N ARG A 69 12.18 16.34 7.25
CA ARG A 69 12.08 16.03 8.70
C ARG A 69 10.67 15.66 9.16
N TYR A 70 9.97 14.87 8.35
CA TYR A 70 8.71 14.26 8.76
C TYR A 70 8.94 13.37 9.99
N ARG A 71 7.92 13.26 10.82
CA ARG A 71 7.90 12.37 11.99
C ARG A 71 7.46 11.00 11.51
N PHE A 72 8.21 9.97 11.88
CA PHE A 72 7.93 8.59 11.45
C PHE A 72 7.17 7.84 12.56
N PHE A 73 6.69 6.64 12.23
CA PHE A 73 6.11 5.68 13.17
C PHE A 73 4.70 6.04 13.67
N SER A 74 4.25 5.39 14.76
CA SER A 74 2.84 5.34 15.18
C SER A 74 2.19 6.70 15.45
N TYR A 75 2.96 7.68 15.93
CA TYR A 75 2.49 9.04 16.24
C TYR A 75 3.08 10.11 15.32
N GLY A 76 3.68 9.66 14.22
CA GLY A 76 4.27 10.52 13.21
C GLY A 76 3.24 11.07 12.23
N ASP A 77 3.76 11.53 11.10
CA ASP A 77 2.98 11.99 9.97
C ASP A 77 2.50 10.80 9.12
N ALA A 78 1.60 11.08 8.18
CA ALA A 78 0.97 10.07 7.33
C ALA A 78 1.31 10.27 5.85
N MET A 79 1.16 9.19 5.08
CA MET A 79 1.18 9.14 3.63
C MET A 79 -0.23 8.88 3.11
N LEU A 80 -0.61 9.58 2.05
CA LEU A 80 -1.71 9.19 1.17
C LEU A 80 -1.08 8.60 -0.10
N ILE A 81 -1.46 7.37 -0.42
CA ILE A 81 -0.93 6.62 -1.55
C ILE A 81 -2.08 6.25 -2.47
N ARG A 82 -1.91 6.54 -3.75
CA ARG A 82 -2.81 6.11 -4.82
C ARG A 82 -1.99 5.24 -5.78
N PRO A 83 -2.57 4.20 -6.39
CA PRO A 83 -1.88 3.39 -7.39
C PRO A 83 -1.34 4.33 -8.49
N GLY A 84 -0.13 4.02 -8.96
CA GLY A 84 0.60 4.88 -9.88
C GLY A 84 -0.23 5.23 -11.12
N ALA A 85 -0.19 6.51 -11.52
CA ALA A 85 -0.89 7.01 -12.71
C ALA A 85 -0.53 6.25 -14.00
N GLU A 86 0.60 5.53 -14.02
CA GLU A 86 0.99 4.68 -15.17
C GLU A 86 0.09 3.45 -15.37
N SER A 87 -0.55 2.94 -14.31
CA SER A 87 -1.48 1.80 -14.43
C SER A 87 -2.84 2.20 -15.01
N ALA A 88 -3.18 3.50 -15.01
CA ALA A 88 -4.45 4.00 -15.51
C ALA A 88 -4.44 4.27 -17.02
N GLU A 89 -3.30 4.65 -17.61
CA GLU A 89 -3.19 4.84 -19.07
C GLU A 89 -3.22 3.52 -19.85
N ALA A 90 -2.70 2.43 -19.27
CA ALA A 90 -2.76 1.10 -19.88
C ALA A 90 -4.19 0.53 -19.96
N ALA A 91 -5.12 1.00 -19.11
CA ALA A 91 -6.50 0.53 -19.06
C ALA A 91 -7.45 1.29 -20.00
N HIS A 92 -6.98 2.35 -20.68
CA HIS A 92 -7.78 3.13 -21.65
C HIS A 92 -7.26 3.03 -23.09
N ALA A 93 -6.25 2.19 -23.33
CA ALA A 93 -5.61 1.98 -24.64
C ALA A 93 -5.91 0.59 -25.25
N VAL A 94 -7.04 -0.04 -24.90
CA VAL A 94 -7.53 -1.27 -25.55
C VAL A 94 -8.98 -1.08 -25.98
#